data_AF-A0ABD5KIB0-F1
#
_entry.id   AF-A0ABD5KIB0-F1
#
_cell.length_a   1.000
_cell.length_b   1.000
_cell.length_c   1.000
_cell.angle_alpha   90.00
_cell.angle_beta   90.00
_cell.angle_gamma   90.00
#
_symmetry.space_group_name_H-M   'P 1'
#
loop_
_entity.id
_entity.type
_entity.pdbx_description
1 polymer ?
#
loop_
_entity_poly.entity_id
_entity_poly.type
_entity_poly.pdbx_seq_one_letter_code
_entity_poly.pdbx_strand_id
1 'polypeptide(L)'
;MSYICPLCNGLVVPEQACPHCLQGLLECGKLDDYTGPYSPYVFQPSSDTADEAENVCNHVMYCHHCQTSTPWPVSLWDLSGNL
;
A
#
# COMPACT_ATOMS: atom_id res chain seq x y z
N MET A 1 -12.28 -7.20 16.68
CA MET A 1 -12.51 -6.94 15.24
C MET A 1 -11.34 -7.55 14.48
N SER A 2 -11.62 -8.39 13.49
CA SER A 2 -10.58 -8.96 12.63
C SER A 2 -10.63 -8.25 11.28
N TYR A 3 -9.64 -7.38 11.06
CA TYR A 3 -9.50 -6.63 9.82
C TYR A 3 -8.57 -7.38 8.86
N ILE A 4 -8.91 -7.37 7.58
CA ILE A 4 -8.10 -7.99 6.52
C ILE A 4 -7.83 -7.00 5.39
N CYS A 5 -6.58 -6.91 4.94
CA CYS A 5 -6.28 -6.16 3.73
C CYS A 5 -6.63 -7.04 2.51
N PRO A 6 -7.51 -6.58 1.60
CA PRO A 6 -7.88 -7.36 0.43
C PRO A 6 -6.73 -7.56 -0.56
N LEU A 7 -5.78 -6.62 -0.65
CA LEU A 7 -4.61 -6.77 -1.53
C LEU A 7 -3.63 -7.80 -0.98
N CYS A 8 -3.20 -7.68 0.29
CA CYS A 8 -2.26 -8.63 0.90
C CYS A 8 -2.76 -10.09 0.87
N ASN A 9 -4.09 -10.28 0.91
CA ASN A 9 -4.71 -11.59 0.96
C ASN A 9 -5.21 -12.05 -0.43
N GLY A 10 -4.87 -11.33 -1.50
CA GLY A 10 -5.24 -11.71 -2.87
C GLY A 10 -6.75 -11.74 -3.13
N LEU A 11 -7.54 -11.02 -2.33
CA LEU A 11 -8.99 -10.91 -2.48
C LEU A 11 -9.39 -9.93 -3.59
N VAL A 12 -8.49 -8.98 -3.91
CA VAL A 12 -8.65 -7.99 -4.98
C VAL A 12 -7.37 -7.89 -5.78
N VAL A 13 -7.50 -7.80 -7.11
CA VAL A 13 -6.41 -7.44 -8.02
C VAL A 13 -6.60 -5.98 -8.43
N PRO A 14 -5.65 -5.08 -8.14
CA PRO A 14 -5.79 -3.68 -8.47
C PRO A 14 -5.55 -3.47 -9.97
N GLU A 15 -6.55 -2.94 -10.67
CA GLU A 15 -6.42 -2.50 -12.06
C GLU A 15 -6.38 -0.97 -12.10
N GLN A 16 -5.19 -0.41 -11.98
CA GLN A 16 -5.01 1.04 -11.94
C GLN A 16 -3.97 1.50 -12.96
N ALA A 17 -4.26 2.65 -13.57
CA ALA A 17 -3.35 3.31 -14.48
C ALA A 17 -2.47 4.33 -13.74
N CYS A 18 -1.22 4.42 -14.15
CA CYS A 18 -0.29 5.43 -13.66
C CYS A 18 -0.78 6.83 -14.05
N PRO A 19 -0.87 7.79 -13.10
CA PRO A 19 -1.34 9.14 -13.41
C PRO A 19 -0.38 9.92 -14.33
N HIS A 20 0.88 9.48 -14.47
CA HIS A 20 1.89 10.16 -15.27
C HIS A 20 1.95 9.70 -16.73
N CYS A 21 1.81 8.39 -16.98
CA CYS A 21 1.99 7.81 -18.32
C CYS A 21 0.82 6.92 -18.77
N LEU A 22 -0.22 6.77 -17.94
CA LEU A 22 -1.44 5.99 -18.20
C LEU A 22 -1.24 4.49 -18.43
N GLN A 23 -0.03 3.98 -18.21
CA GLN A 23 0.28 2.55 -18.24
C GLN A 23 -0.12 1.87 -16.93
N GLY A 24 -0.31 0.55 -16.95
CA GLY A 24 -0.67 -0.22 -15.75
C GLY A 24 0.35 -0.07 -14.62
N LEU A 25 -0.17 0.00 -13.38
CA LEU A 25 0.62 -0.05 -12.16
C LEU A 25 0.78 -1.49 -11.67
N LEU A 26 1.95 -1.78 -11.10
CA LEU A 26 2.24 -3.01 -10.39
C LEU A 26 2.06 -2.79 -8.88
N GLU A 27 1.34 -3.70 -8.23
CA GLU A 27 1.25 -3.79 -6.77
C GLU A 27 2.51 -4.48 -6.24
N CYS A 28 3.25 -3.82 -5.34
CA CYS A 28 4.56 -4.28 -4.87
C CYS A 28 4.58 -4.70 -3.39
N GLY A 29 3.43 -4.78 -2.72
CA GLY A 29 3.33 -5.12 -1.31
C GLY A 29 3.27 -3.89 -0.41
N LYS A 30 3.37 -4.12 0.91
CA LYS A 30 3.19 -3.06 1.90
C LYS A 30 4.36 -2.10 1.90
N LEU A 31 4.08 -0.81 2.10
CA LEU A 31 5.13 0.20 2.28
C LEU A 31 6.06 -0.13 3.46
N ASP A 32 5.50 -0.67 4.55
CA ASP A 32 6.24 -1.00 5.78
C ASP A 32 7.30 -2.09 5.57
N ASP A 33 7.10 -2.98 4.59
CA ASP A 33 8.08 -4.01 4.23
C ASP A 33 9.37 -3.38 3.66
N TYR A 34 9.31 -2.12 3.21
CA TYR A 34 10.44 -1.35 2.68
C TYR A 34 11.08 -0.39 3.69
N THR A 35 10.49 -0.16 4.86
CA THR A 35 10.94 0.87 5.83
C THR A 35 11.35 0.29 7.19
N GLY A 36 11.38 -1.04 7.32
CA GLY A 36 11.78 -1.72 8.55
C GLY A 36 13.28 -1.61 8.91
N PRO A 37 13.68 -2.06 10.12
CA PRO A 37 15.06 -1.98 10.62
C PRO A 37 16.06 -2.85 9.83
N TYR A 38 15.55 -3.70 8.93
CA TYR A 38 16.34 -4.52 8.02
C TYR A 38 16.33 -4.00 6.57
N SER A 39 15.70 -2.84 6.31
CA SER A 39 15.68 -2.27 4.97
C SER A 39 17.05 -1.73 4.58
N PRO A 40 17.56 -2.04 3.36
CA PRO A 40 18.85 -1.55 2.89
C PRO A 40 18.87 -0.03 2.68
N TYR A 41 17.70 0.60 2.58
CA TYR A 41 17.53 2.04 2.48
C TYR A 41 16.80 2.53 3.72
N VAL A 42 17.56 2.77 4.79
CA VAL A 42 17.04 3.45 5.99
C VAL A 42 16.81 4.91 5.62
N PHE A 43 15.65 5.21 5.02
CA PHE A 43 15.11 6.55 5.05
C PHE A 43 14.43 6.68 6.40
N GLN A 44 14.94 7.51 7.30
CA GLN A 44 14.18 7.98 8.45
C GLN A 44 13.32 9.14 7.93
N PRO A 45 12.04 8.95 7.58
CA PRO A 45 11.18 10.10 7.40
C PRO A 45 11.02 10.75 8.77
N SER A 46 11.59 11.94 8.95
CA SER A 46 11.13 12.88 9.95
C SER A 46 9.72 13.33 9.57
N SER A 47 8.71 12.52 9.85
CA SER A 47 7.31 12.92 9.74
C SER A 47 6.49 12.12 10.74
N ASP A 48 6.21 12.77 11.87
CA ASP A 48 5.13 12.51 12.82
C ASP A 48 3.73 12.65 12.17
N THR A 49 3.52 12.04 11.01
CA THR A 49 2.22 11.96 10.35
C THR A 49 1.98 10.57 9.80
N ALA A 50 2.43 9.54 10.52
CA ALA A 50 1.69 8.29 10.56
C ALA A 50 0.41 8.59 11.37
N ASP A 51 -0.53 9.28 10.75
CA ASP A 51 -1.93 9.04 11.05
C ASP A 51 -2.11 7.56 10.69
N GLU A 52 -1.87 6.68 11.67
CA GLU A 52 -2.45 5.35 11.68
C GLU A 52 -3.96 5.55 11.66
N ALA A 53 -4.49 5.86 10.48
CA ALA A 53 -5.89 5.61 10.22
C ALA A 53 -6.03 4.11 10.45
N GLU A 54 -6.56 3.73 11.62
CA GLU A 54 -6.55 2.37 12.21
C GLU A 54 -7.17 1.28 11.29
N ASN A 55 -7.65 1.68 10.11
CA ASN A 55 -8.37 0.88 9.13
C ASN A 55 -7.76 0.94 7.72
N VAL A 56 -6.47 1.32 7.56
CA VAL A 56 -5.82 1.41 6.23
C VAL A 56 -4.51 0.61 6.19
N CYS A 57 -4.27 -0.08 5.07
CA CYS A 57 -3.00 -0.71 4.73
C CYS A 57 -2.36 0.02 3.54
N ASN A 58 -1.16 0.57 3.71
CA ASN A 58 -0.45 1.29 2.65
C ASN A 58 0.35 0.34 1.77
N HIS A 59 0.04 0.29 0.48
CA HIS A 59 0.73 -0.51 -0.52
C HIS A 59 1.59 0.36 -1.43
N VAL A 60 2.66 -0.20 -1.99
CA VAL A 60 3.50 0.49 -2.98
C VAL A 60 2.98 0.15 -4.37
N MET A 61 2.57 1.15 -5.13
CA MET A 61 2.23 1.01 -6.54
C MET A 61 3.40 1.52 -7.38
N TYR A 62 3.92 0.69 -8.27
CA TYR A 62 5.07 1.02 -9.11
C TYR A 62 4.73 1.00 -10.60
N CYS A 63 5.20 2.01 -11.33
CA CYS A 63 5.11 2.05 -12.77
C CYS A 63 6.45 1.72 -13.42
N HIS A 64 6.53 0.62 -14.18
CA HIS A 64 7.73 0.26 -14.93
C HIS A 64 8.04 1.19 -16.11
N HIS A 65 7.06 1.95 -16.60
CA HIS A 65 7.24 2.81 -17.77
C HIS A 65 7.88 4.16 -17.41
N CYS A 66 7.37 4.83 -16.37
CA CYS A 66 7.92 6.12 -15.92
C CYS A 66 8.78 6.02 -14.65
N GLN A 67 8.96 4.82 -14.11
CA GLN A 67 9.80 4.51 -12.95
C GLN A 67 9.38 5.24 -11.66
N THR A 68 8.09 5.60 -11.57
CA THR A 68 7.53 6.28 -10.39
C THR A 68 6.89 5.26 -9.45
N SER A 69 7.10 5.45 -8.14
CA SER A 69 6.43 4.71 -7.06
C SER A 69 5.56 5.66 -6.25
N THR A 70 4.35 5.23 -5.91
CA THR A 70 3.42 6.01 -5.08
C THR A 70 2.79 5.13 -3.99
N PRO A 71 2.66 5.61 -2.74
CA PRO A 71 1.89 4.90 -1.73
C PRO A 71 0.41 4.91 -2.11
N TRP A 72 -0.25 3.77 -1.90
CA TRP A 72 -1.66 3.56 -2.18
C TRP A 72 -2.38 3.06 -0.92
N PRO A 73 -3.22 3.91 -0.27
CA PRO A 73 -3.97 3.50 0.90
C PRO A 73 -5.11 2.54 0.52
N VAL A 74 -5.17 1.38 1.17
CA VAL A 74 -6.21 0.37 0.99
C VAL A 74 -7.04 0.27 2.26
N SER A 75 -8.35 0.45 2.17
CA SER A 75 -9.25 0.22 3.30
C SER A 75 -9.27 -1.25 3.71
N LEU A 76 -9.10 -1.51 4.99
CA LEU A 76 -9.23 -2.84 5.56
C LEU A 76 -10.70 -3.26 5.59
N TRP A 77 -10.96 -4.54 5.33
CA TRP A 77 -12.30 -5.12 5.43
C TRP A 77 -12.51 -5.70 6.82
N ASP A 78 -13.59 -5.29 7.48
CA ASP A 78 -14.01 -5.92 8.75
C ASP A 78 -14.69 -7.26 8.45
N LEU A 79 -14.12 -8.34 8.99
CA LEU A 79 -14.69 -9.69 8.89
C LEU A 79 -15.67 -10.00 10.03
N SER A 80 -15.93 -9.06 10.94
CA SER A 80 -16.78 -9.28 12.13
C SER A 80 -18.28 -9.38 11.81
N GLY A 81 -18.70 -9.23 10.54
CA GLY A 81 -20.05 -9.56 10.09
C GLY A 81 -21.19 -8.71 10.66
N ASN A 82 -20.91 -7.54 11.22
CA ASN A 82 -21.96 -6.59 11.60
C ASN A 82 -22.42 -5.84 10.35
N LEU A 83 -23.53 -6.28 9.76
CA LEU A 83 -24.34 -5.52 8.80
C LEU A 83 -25.13 -4.42 9.52
#